data_AF-A0A3M3WBT2-F1
#
_entry.id   AF-A0A3M3WBT2-F1
#
_cell.length_a   1.000
_cell.length_b   1.000
_cell.length_c   1.000
_cell.angle_alpha   90.00
_cell.angle_beta   90.00
_cell.angle_gamma   90.00
#
_symmetry.space_group_name_H-M   'P 1'
#
loop_
_entity.id
_entity.type
_entity.pdbx_description
1 polymer ?
#
loop_
_entity_poly.entity_id
_entity_poly.type
_entity_poly.pdbx_seq_one_letter_code
_entity_poly.pdbx_strand_id
1 'polypeptide(L)' 'MSAALEGFGIVLGPEDFLRPALLRGELVQVLANFEAPSRPMHLLYTANRQRTAKLRRFVEAVLERFGPA' A
#
# COMPACT_ATOMS: atom_id res chain seq x y z
N MET A 1 2.52 -7.06 -13.73
CA MET A 1 1.14 -6.61 -14.01
C MET A 1 0.74 -6.89 -15.45
N SER A 2 1.57 -6.55 -16.45
CA SER A 2 1.24 -6.75 -17.88
C SER A 2 0.75 -8.16 -18.23
N ALA A 3 1.38 -9.21 -17.72
CA ALA A 3 0.93 -10.59 -17.95
C ALA A 3 -0.52 -10.84 -17.48
N ALA A 4 -0.96 -10.27 -16.35
CA ALA A 4 -2.33 -10.43 -15.88
C ALA A 4 -3.32 -9.60 -16.69
N LEU A 5 -2.93 -8.39 -17.12
CA LEU A 5 -3.74 -7.55 -18.00
C LEU A 5 -3.92 -8.17 -19.39
N GLU A 6 -2.92 -8.89 -19.87
CA GLU A 6 -2.95 -9.62 -21.14
C GLU A 6 -3.60 -11.02 -21.02
N GLY A 7 -4.12 -11.38 -19.83
CA GLY A 7 -4.84 -12.64 -19.61
C GLY A 7 -3.96 -13.88 -19.42
N PHE A 8 -2.65 -13.72 -19.22
CA PHE A 8 -1.70 -14.82 -18.99
C PHE A 8 -1.62 -15.29 -17.53
N GLY A 9 -2.52 -14.85 -16.64
CA GLY A 9 -2.61 -15.39 -15.28
C GLY A 9 -3.22 -14.46 -14.24
N ILE A 10 -2.96 -14.79 -12.96
CA ILE A 10 -3.45 -14.05 -11.79
C ILE A 10 -2.30 -13.22 -11.20
N VAL A 11 -2.60 -12.01 -10.71
CA VAL A 11 -1.65 -11.15 -10.00
C VAL A 11 -2.10 -10.93 -8.56
N LEU A 12 -1.16 -11.04 -7.62
CA LEU A 12 -1.32 -10.57 -6.24
C LEU A 12 -0.45 -9.33 -6.05
N GLY A 13 -1.05 -8.22 -5.60
CA GLY A 13 -0.35 -6.97 -5.39
C GLY A 13 -1.15 -6.00 -4.52
N PRO A 14 -0.56 -4.86 -4.15
CA PRO A 14 -1.23 -3.83 -3.35
C PRO A 14 -2.50 -3.34 -4.03
N GLU A 15 -3.59 -3.21 -3.27
CA GLU A 15 -4.90 -2.81 -3.81
C GLU A 15 -4.83 -1.49 -4.57
N ASP A 16 -4.15 -0.48 -4.01
CA ASP A 16 -4.04 0.85 -4.65
C ASP A 16 -3.33 0.80 -6.01
N PHE A 17 -2.44 -0.18 -6.22
CA PHE A 17 -1.76 -0.37 -7.49
C PHE A 17 -2.67 -1.06 -8.53
N LEU A 18 -3.57 -1.95 -8.08
CA LEU A 18 -4.48 -2.71 -8.94
C LEU A 18 -5.83 -1.98 -9.18
N ARG A 19 -6.22 -1.09 -8.26
CA ARG A 19 -7.49 -0.35 -8.26
C ARG A 19 -7.81 0.32 -9.59
N PRO A 20 -6.87 1.00 -10.28
CA PRO A 20 -7.19 1.63 -11.57
C PRO A 20 -7.62 0.62 -12.64
N ALA A 21 -6.96 -0.54 -12.70
CA ALA A 21 -7.29 -1.58 -13.69
C ALA A 21 -8.58 -2.34 -13.33
N LEU A 22 -8.85 -2.54 -12.03
CA LEU A 22 -10.13 -3.07 -11.55
C LEU A 22 -11.29 -2.13 -11.92
N LEU A 23 -11.13 -0.82 -11.71
CA LEU A 23 -12.16 0.18 -12.06
C LEU A 23 -12.43 0.28 -13.56
N ARG A 24 -11.40 0.05 -14.40
CA ARG A 24 -11.56 -0.01 -15.86
C ARG A 24 -12.11 -1.35 -16.37
N GLY A 25 -12.28 -2.34 -15.50
CA GLY A 25 -12.72 -3.69 -15.88
C GLY A 25 -11.65 -4.52 -16.61
N GLU A 26 -10.39 -4.07 -16.61
CA GLU A 26 -9.27 -4.81 -17.19
C GLU A 26 -8.81 -5.97 -16.28
N LEU A 27 -9.10 -5.86 -14.99
CA LEU A 27 -8.92 -6.92 -14.00
C LEU A 27 -10.25 -7.20 -13.29
N VAL A 28 -10.38 -8.42 -12.80
CA VAL A 28 -11.48 -8.82 -11.92
C VAL A 28 -10.89 -9.41 -10.63
N GLN A 29 -11.55 -9.14 -9.50
CA GLN A 29 -11.16 -9.75 -8.22
C GLN A 29 -11.51 -11.23 -8.23
N VAL A 30 -10.52 -12.06 -7.89
CA VAL A 30 -10.69 -13.50 -7.67
C VAL A 30 -10.36 -13.82 -6.21
N LEU A 31 -10.79 -14.98 -5.73
CA LEU A 31 -10.52 -15.45 -4.36
C LEU A 31 -10.93 -14.43 -3.29
N ALA A 32 -12.14 -13.87 -3.38
CA ALA A 32 -12.61 -12.80 -2.49
C ALA A 32 -12.58 -13.14 -0.98
N ASN A 33 -12.54 -14.43 -0.63
CA ASN A 33 -12.47 -14.91 0.76
C ASN A 33 -11.03 -15.26 1.21
N PHE A 34 -10.03 -14.95 0.39
CA PHE A 34 -8.62 -15.17 0.71
C PHE A 34 -7.96 -13.85 1.10
N GLU A 35 -7.70 -13.69 2.40
CA GLU A 35 -6.90 -12.60 2.92
C GLU A 35 -5.41 -12.88 2.69
N ALA A 36 -4.79 -12.08 1.82
CA ALA A 36 -3.37 -12.21 1.53
C ALA A 36 -2.53 -11.73 2.72
N PRO A 37 -1.35 -12.35 2.98
CA PRO A 37 -0.46 -11.89 4.04
C PRO A 37 -0.05 -10.42 3.81
N SER A 38 -0.45 -9.55 4.73
CA SER A 38 -0.01 -8.14 4.71
C SER A 38 1.39 -8.02 5.28
N ARG A 39 2.18 -7.09 4.72
CA ARG A 39 3.50 -6.74 5.25
C ARG A 39 3.40 -5.45 6.06
N PRO A 40 3.94 -5.39 7.28
CA PRO A 40 3.94 -4.16 8.05
C PRO A 40 4.73 -3.07 7.32
N MET A 41 4.19 -1.86 7.32
CA MET A 41 4.87 -0.67 6.81
C MET A 41 5.55 0.06 7.97
N HIS A 42 6.80 0.49 7.77
CA HIS A 42 7.60 1.14 8.81
C HIS A 42 8.05 2.54 8.36
N LEU A 43 7.89 3.54 9.25
CA LEU A 43 8.46 4.87 9.08
C LEU A 43 9.81 4.93 9.82
N LEU A 44 10.90 5.00 9.06
CA LEU A 44 12.26 5.06 9.62
C LEU A 44 12.75 6.51 9.68
N TYR A 45 13.30 6.90 10.81
CA TYR A 45 13.98 8.18 11.00
C TYR A 45 15.12 8.01 12.01
N THR A 46 16.08 8.93 11.98
CA THR A 46 17.26 8.83 12.86
C THR A 46 16.87 9.03 14.33
N ALA A 47 17.49 8.26 15.22
CA ALA A 47 17.33 8.39 16.68
C ALA A 47 18.04 9.64 17.24
N ASN A 48 18.02 10.76 16.51
CA ASN A 48 18.72 11.96 16.94
C ASN A 48 18.02 12.58 18.16
N ARG A 49 18.80 13.02 19.15
CA ARG A 49 18.28 13.47 20.46
C ARG A 49 17.38 14.71 20.39
N GLN A 50 17.47 15.49 19.33
CA GLN A 50 16.68 16.70 19.11
C GLN A 50 15.68 16.47 17.96
N ARG A 51 14.50 15.95 18.28
CA ARG A 51 13.39 15.88 17.29
C ARG A 51 12.97 17.32 16.97
N THR A 52 13.37 17.81 15.81
CA THR A 52 12.96 19.15 15.35
C THR A 52 11.43 19.21 15.21
N ALA A 53 10.85 20.39 15.40
CA ALA A 53 9.41 20.60 15.21
C ALA A 53 8.95 20.15 13.82
N LYS A 54 9.77 20.38 12.79
CA LYS A 54 9.53 19.93 11.41
C LYS A 54 9.42 18.41 11.30
N LEU A 55 10.38 17.67 11.87
CA LEU A 55 10.36 16.20 11.83
C LEU A 55 9.15 15.65 12.58
N ARG A 56 8.81 16.21 13.75
CA ARG A 56 7.63 15.80 14.49
C ARG A 56 6.36 15.97 13.67
N ARG A 57 6.16 17.15 13.06
CA ARG A 57 4.97 17.42 12.22
C ARG A 57 4.90 16.51 11.01
N PHE A 58 6.04 16.18 10.39
CA PHE A 58 6.08 15.22 9.29
C PHE A 58 5.67 13.81 9.75
N VAL A 59 6.20 13.33 10.86
CA VAL A 59 5.84 12.01 11.43
C VAL A 59 4.35 11.95 11.76
N GLU A 60 3.81 13.00 12.39
CA GLU A 60 2.37 13.09 12.69
C GLU A 60 1.52 13.03 11.42
N ALA A 61 1.85 13.80 10.38
CA ALA A 61 1.11 13.79 9.12
C ALA A 61 1.18 12.44 8.38
N VAL A 62 2.32 11.75 8.44
CA VAL A 62 2.47 10.40 7.86
C VAL A 62 1.63 9.38 8.63
N LEU A 63 1.61 9.46 9.97
CA LEU A 63 0.79 8.57 10.79
C LEU A 63 -0.71 8.83 10.60
N GLU A 64 -1.13 10.09 10.43
CA GLU A 64 -2.53 10.41 10.11
C GLU A 64 -2.95 9.83 8.76
N ARG A 65 -2.05 9.85 7.77
CA ARG A 65 -2.36 9.38 6.41
C ARG A 65 -2.25 7.87 6.23
N PHE A 66 -1.29 7.22 6.89
CA PHE A 66 -0.90 5.83 6.63
C PHE A 66 -0.74 4.98 7.89
N GLY A 67 -0.99 5.53 9.08
CA GLY A 67 -0.97 4.78 10.32
C GLY A 67 -2.08 3.73 10.38
N PRO A 68 -2.00 2.81 11.36
CA PRO A 68 -3.10 1.87 11.60
C PRO A 68 -4.40 2.62 11.87
N ALA A 69 -5.51 2.06 11.39
CA ALA A 69 -6.86 2.53 11.71
C ALA A 69 -7.19 2.35 13.21
#